data_AF-A0A1Q7VRX6-F1
#
_entry.id   AF-A0A1Q7VRX6-F1
#
_cell.length_a   1.000
_cell.length_b   1.000
_cell.length_c   1.000
_cell.angle_alpha   90.00
_cell.angle_beta   90.00
_cell.angle_gamma   90.00
#
_symmetry.space_group_name_H-M   'P 1'
#
loop_
_entity.id
_entity.type
_entity.pdbx_description
1 polymer ?
#
loop_
_entity_poly.entity_id
_entity_poly.type
_entity_poly.pdbx_seq_one_letter_code
_entity_poly.pdbx_strand_id
1 'polypeptide(L)'
;MGGAQPMTKTYPLTAHGLTTINVNADVGPNQDVSVWLTAGAPFTAERSMYFRAADGTSGGTDVMGTAELETSWYFAEGSTASGFDETLVLLNLNLDREATAAITYYLTGAPAKTVWHTVPALGRLSLSVNDANEAGSWPAVAMSVVADIPILAERNMAFKFGGITGAHSLVGSPAPATSLNLAEGHVGGGFDEYLALLNPNDDSAAATITYVIPGSPARQQTVQLAGASRTTLHLNDVIPGNVDCAIQIDADLPITAERVSYFALPGFGSSGGDATIAVPSSALSREVTFAGHAAQSRDYFSVFNPGPDAASVTFSYPMPAGPVSTTVTVPGRSRFTQAAGTDARGLQGAATVSATVPVLVERASYFAY
;
A
#
# COMPACT_ATOMS: atom_id res chain seq x y z
N MET A 1 6.91 11.45 24.69
CA MET A 1 6.85 12.90 25.00
C MET A 1 8.23 13.50 24.80
N GLY A 2 8.34 14.51 23.92
CA GLY A 2 9.59 15.23 23.57
C GLY A 2 10.17 14.80 22.22
N GLY A 3 9.56 15.23 21.11
CA GLY A 3 10.15 15.02 19.78
C GLY A 3 11.49 15.76 19.69
N ALA A 4 12.55 15.07 19.25
CA ALA A 4 13.80 15.74 18.92
C ALA A 4 13.54 16.81 17.85
N GLN A 5 14.31 17.90 17.87
CA GLN A 5 14.26 18.88 16.78
C GLN A 5 14.51 18.17 15.44
N PRO A 6 13.78 18.52 14.37
CA PRO A 6 13.99 17.90 13.07
C PRO A 6 15.45 18.00 12.64
N MET A 7 16.00 16.88 12.15
CA MET A 7 17.29 16.86 11.49
C MET A 7 17.10 17.24 10.02
N THR A 8 17.83 18.24 9.54
CA THR A 8 17.83 18.62 8.13
C THR A 8 19.10 18.13 7.45
N LYS A 9 18.95 17.43 6.32
CA LYS A 9 20.04 17.05 5.41
C LYS A 9 19.67 17.41 3.97
N THR A 10 20.70 17.69 3.17
CA THR A 10 20.56 18.03 1.74
C THR A 10 21.36 17.05 0.91
N TYR A 11 20.74 16.51 -0.14
CA TYR A 11 21.36 15.57 -1.06
C TYR A 11 21.28 16.12 -2.49
N PRO A 12 22.35 15.99 -3.29
CA PRO A 12 22.27 16.29 -4.70
C PRO A 12 21.39 15.25 -5.42
N LEU A 13 20.39 15.71 -6.16
CA LEU A 13 19.59 14.86 -7.03
C LEU A 13 20.04 15.03 -8.47
N THR A 14 20.25 13.91 -9.16
CA THR A 14 20.50 13.90 -10.61
C THR A 14 19.17 13.76 -11.33
N ALA A 15 18.91 14.60 -12.33
CA ALA A 15 17.72 14.48 -13.16
C ALA A 15 17.67 13.08 -13.81
N HIS A 16 16.50 12.44 -13.76
CA HIS A 16 16.32 11.07 -14.24
C HIS A 16 17.28 10.06 -13.58
N GLY A 17 17.72 10.31 -12.35
CA GLY A 17 18.54 9.41 -11.56
C GLY A 17 17.82 8.90 -10.31
N LEU A 18 18.32 7.80 -9.76
CA LEU A 18 17.95 7.31 -8.43
C LEU A 18 19.01 7.75 -7.42
N THR A 19 18.57 8.35 -6.32
CA THR A 19 19.43 8.64 -5.15
C THR A 19 18.92 7.84 -3.96
N THR A 20 19.72 6.89 -3.47
CA THR A 20 19.40 6.11 -2.27
C THR A 20 20.01 6.77 -1.05
N ILE A 21 19.19 7.03 -0.04
CA ILE A 21 19.61 7.62 1.23
C ILE A 21 19.60 6.52 2.30
N ASN A 22 20.72 6.34 2.99
CA ASN A 22 20.79 5.46 4.16
C ASN A 22 20.37 6.22 5.41
N VAL A 23 19.07 6.17 5.72
CA VAL A 23 18.49 6.89 6.87
C VAL A 23 19.17 6.50 8.18
N ASN A 24 19.50 5.21 8.39
CA ASN A 24 20.16 4.74 9.61
C ASN A 24 21.55 5.37 9.81
N ALA A 25 22.31 5.55 8.72
CA ALA A 25 23.61 6.23 8.78
C ALA A 25 23.46 7.72 9.12
N ASP A 26 22.34 8.32 8.75
CA ASP A 26 22.09 9.74 8.97
C ASP A 26 21.59 10.06 10.37
N VAL A 27 20.65 9.28 10.88
CA VAL A 27 19.95 9.56 12.16
C VAL A 27 20.55 8.80 13.34
N GLY A 28 21.26 7.70 13.09
CA GLY A 28 21.82 6.83 14.12
C GLY A 28 20.84 5.74 14.61
N PRO A 29 21.32 4.84 15.48
CA PRO A 29 20.53 3.69 15.93
C PRO A 29 19.38 4.07 16.88
N ASN A 30 18.37 3.20 16.94
CA ASN A 30 17.24 3.26 17.88
C ASN A 30 16.43 4.57 17.81
N GLN A 31 16.22 5.09 16.59
CA GLN A 31 15.37 6.27 16.35
C GLN A 31 14.14 5.88 15.55
N ASP A 32 12.97 6.34 15.99
CA ASP A 32 11.78 6.36 15.17
C ASP A 32 11.76 7.65 14.36
N VAL A 33 11.64 7.54 13.04
CA VAL A 33 11.73 8.71 12.16
C VAL A 33 10.53 8.79 11.23
N SER A 34 10.17 10.03 10.93
CA SER A 34 9.34 10.40 9.79
C SER A 34 10.16 11.38 8.96
N VAL A 35 9.94 11.38 7.64
CA VAL A 35 10.70 12.21 6.71
C VAL A 35 9.74 13.11 5.96
N TRP A 36 10.07 14.40 5.91
CA TRP A 36 9.47 15.36 5.00
C TRP A 36 10.53 15.78 3.98
N LEU A 37 10.18 15.71 2.69
CA LEU A 37 11.11 15.96 1.60
C LEU A 37 10.63 17.15 0.77
N THR A 38 11.59 17.98 0.35
CA THR A 38 11.36 19.09 -0.59
C THR A 38 12.47 19.13 -1.61
N ALA A 39 12.15 19.45 -2.86
CA ALA A 39 13.12 19.66 -3.93
C ALA A 39 12.67 20.83 -4.82
N GLY A 40 13.62 21.43 -5.55
CA GLY A 40 13.33 22.51 -6.50
C GLY A 40 12.67 22.06 -7.81
N ALA A 41 12.58 20.75 -8.04
CA ALA A 41 11.94 20.13 -9.20
C ALA A 41 11.05 18.96 -8.73
N PRO A 42 10.05 18.53 -9.53
CA PRO A 42 9.24 17.36 -9.21
C PRO A 42 10.11 16.12 -8.99
N PHE A 43 9.74 15.32 -8.00
CA PHE A 43 10.43 14.08 -7.66
C PHE A 43 9.44 13.08 -7.09
N THR A 44 9.80 11.79 -7.18
CA THR A 44 9.13 10.71 -6.47
C THR A 44 10.05 10.24 -5.35
N ALA A 45 9.48 9.92 -4.19
CA ALA A 45 10.21 9.29 -3.11
C ALA A 45 9.47 8.05 -2.62
N GLU A 46 10.25 7.08 -2.19
CA GLU A 46 9.79 5.83 -1.62
C GLU A 46 10.72 5.45 -0.48
N ARG A 47 10.16 4.78 0.53
CA ARG A 47 10.91 4.26 1.66
C ARG A 47 10.84 2.75 1.70
N SER A 48 11.95 2.09 1.38
CA SER A 48 12.12 0.65 1.65
C SER A 48 12.73 0.43 3.05
N MET A 49 12.23 -0.57 3.77
CA MET A 49 12.71 -1.00 5.08
C MET A 49 12.93 -2.51 5.10
N TYR A 50 13.97 -2.93 5.80
CA TYR A 50 14.32 -4.33 6.02
C TYR A 50 14.66 -4.52 7.49
N PHE A 51 14.18 -5.59 8.10
CA PHE A 51 14.45 -5.85 9.51
C PHE A 51 14.55 -7.34 9.81
N ARG A 52 15.23 -7.61 10.92
CA ARG A 52 15.21 -8.90 11.61
C ARG A 52 15.11 -8.64 13.10
N ALA A 53 13.95 -8.96 13.67
CA ALA A 53 13.65 -8.83 15.08
C ALA A 53 14.33 -9.94 15.90
N ALA A 54 14.47 -9.69 17.20
CA ALA A 54 15.13 -10.62 18.13
C ALA A 54 14.40 -11.96 18.27
N ASP A 55 13.10 -11.98 18.01
CA ASP A 55 12.23 -13.15 18.09
C ASP A 55 12.19 -13.98 16.79
N GLY A 56 13.08 -13.66 15.84
CA GLY A 56 13.23 -14.33 14.56
C GLY A 56 12.34 -13.79 13.44
N THR A 57 11.43 -12.85 13.70
CA THR A 57 10.64 -12.20 12.64
C THR A 57 11.54 -11.42 11.72
N SER A 58 11.46 -11.66 10.42
CA SER A 58 12.11 -10.80 9.42
C SER A 58 11.13 -10.45 8.32
N GLY A 59 11.37 -9.30 7.69
CA GLY A 59 10.53 -8.79 6.62
C GLY A 59 11.21 -7.65 5.87
N GLY A 60 10.67 -7.38 4.68
CA GLY A 60 10.92 -6.19 3.90
C GLY A 60 9.59 -5.53 3.54
N THR A 61 9.56 -4.21 3.49
CA THR A 61 8.39 -3.44 3.02
C THR A 61 8.87 -2.17 2.34
N ASP A 62 8.13 -1.70 1.35
CA ASP A 62 8.27 -0.39 0.77
C ASP A 62 6.95 0.38 0.83
N VAL A 63 7.06 1.70 0.75
CA VAL A 63 5.89 2.58 0.67
C VAL A 63 6.25 3.84 -0.10
N MET A 64 5.35 4.25 -0.99
CA MET A 64 5.45 5.52 -1.70
C MET A 64 5.12 6.68 -0.76
N GLY A 65 5.89 7.77 -0.87
CA GLY A 65 5.53 9.01 -0.19
C GLY A 65 4.26 9.62 -0.79
N THR A 66 3.51 10.36 0.03
CA THR A 66 2.41 11.22 -0.44
C THR A 66 2.89 12.67 -0.55
N ALA A 67 2.36 13.40 -1.55
CA ALA A 67 2.62 14.82 -1.71
C ALA A 67 1.72 15.70 -0.82
N GLU A 68 0.64 15.14 -0.29
CA GLU A 68 -0.39 15.88 0.45
C GLU A 68 -0.63 15.29 1.84
N LEU A 69 -0.84 16.18 2.81
CA LEU A 69 -1.34 15.86 4.15
C LEU A 69 -2.84 16.04 4.15
N GLU A 70 -3.54 15.21 4.94
CA GLU A 70 -4.99 15.16 4.91
C GLU A 70 -5.59 15.15 6.31
N THR A 71 -6.86 15.55 6.39
CA THR A 71 -7.62 15.55 7.65
C THR A 71 -8.33 14.23 7.88
N SER A 72 -8.31 13.32 6.93
CA SER A 72 -8.91 11.99 7.05
C SER A 72 -8.04 10.93 6.39
N TRP A 73 -7.96 9.76 7.01
CA TRP A 73 -7.23 8.60 6.49
C TRP A 73 -7.98 7.31 6.81
N TYR A 74 -8.04 6.38 5.85
CA TYR A 74 -8.80 5.12 5.97
C TYR A 74 -7.92 3.92 5.64
N PHE A 75 -8.08 2.86 6.44
CA PHE A 75 -7.39 1.57 6.31
C PHE A 75 -8.45 0.48 6.41
N ALA A 76 -8.66 -0.27 5.32
CA ALA A 76 -9.59 -1.38 5.27
C ALA A 76 -9.01 -2.69 5.83
N GLU A 77 -7.69 -2.83 5.94
CA GLU A 77 -7.01 -3.99 6.51
C GLU A 77 -6.34 -3.69 7.86
N GLY A 78 -6.11 -4.75 8.63
CA GLY A 78 -5.55 -4.75 9.96
C GLY A 78 -5.85 -6.06 10.69
N SER A 79 -4.97 -6.44 11.61
CA SER A 79 -5.11 -7.58 12.52
C SER A 79 -4.23 -7.35 13.73
N THR A 80 -4.81 -7.54 14.92
CA THR A 80 -4.10 -7.50 16.21
C THR A 80 -4.22 -8.83 16.95
N ALA A 81 -4.52 -9.91 16.21
CA ALA A 81 -4.46 -11.26 16.74
C ALA A 81 -3.01 -11.68 17.02
N SER A 82 -2.86 -12.76 17.79
CA SER A 82 -1.55 -13.35 18.06
C SER A 82 -0.76 -13.56 16.77
N GLY A 83 0.46 -13.01 16.72
CA GLY A 83 1.33 -13.07 15.56
C GLY A 83 1.26 -11.84 14.66
N PHE A 84 0.46 -10.82 14.97
CA PHE A 84 0.43 -9.55 14.24
C PHE A 84 0.76 -8.40 15.19
N ASP A 85 1.73 -7.58 14.81
CA ASP A 85 2.12 -6.36 15.50
C ASP A 85 1.82 -5.17 14.58
N GLU A 86 0.70 -4.50 14.85
CA GLU A 86 0.21 -3.39 14.04
C GLU A 86 0.48 -2.06 14.74
N THR A 87 1.06 -1.12 14.00
CA THR A 87 1.41 0.22 14.48
C THR A 87 0.84 1.27 13.54
N LEU A 88 0.08 2.21 14.10
CA LEU A 88 -0.36 3.41 13.40
C LEU A 88 0.59 4.55 13.70
N VAL A 89 1.06 5.22 12.66
CA VAL A 89 2.01 6.33 12.72
C VAL A 89 1.32 7.59 12.23
N LEU A 90 1.33 8.63 13.05
CA LEU A 90 0.81 9.96 12.70
C LEU A 90 1.94 10.97 12.66
N LEU A 91 2.01 11.79 11.61
CA LEU A 91 2.98 12.87 11.46
C LEU A 91 2.26 14.20 11.26
N ASN A 92 2.57 15.16 12.11
CA ASN A 92 2.09 16.53 12.04
C ASN A 92 3.25 17.45 11.64
N LEU A 93 3.15 18.05 10.45
CA LEU A 93 4.15 19.02 9.95
C LEU A 93 3.77 20.48 10.25
N ASN A 94 2.67 20.73 10.95
CA ASN A 94 2.33 22.06 11.41
C ASN A 94 3.36 22.52 12.47
N LEU A 95 3.90 23.73 12.29
CA LEU A 95 5.03 24.23 13.08
C LEU A 95 4.68 24.58 14.53
N ASP A 96 3.45 25.02 14.79
CA ASP A 96 3.08 25.65 16.06
C ASP A 96 1.75 25.15 16.64
N ARG A 97 1.06 24.24 15.95
CA ARG A 97 -0.21 23.67 16.40
C ARG A 97 -0.16 22.14 16.47
N GLU A 98 -0.54 21.60 17.62
CA GLU A 98 -0.80 20.16 17.80
C GLU A 98 -2.08 19.76 17.05
N ALA A 99 -2.09 18.54 16.49
CA ALA A 99 -3.30 17.97 15.92
C ALA A 99 -4.06 17.16 16.98
N THR A 100 -5.37 17.25 16.97
CA THR A 100 -6.26 16.30 17.67
C THR A 100 -6.82 15.33 16.65
N ALA A 101 -6.53 14.04 16.81
CA ALA A 101 -6.97 12.98 15.92
C ALA A 101 -7.91 12.01 16.65
N ALA A 102 -9.09 11.78 16.07
CA ALA A 102 -9.99 10.68 16.43
C ALA A 102 -9.65 9.47 15.57
N ILE A 103 -9.34 8.35 16.21
CA ILE A 103 -9.05 7.06 15.57
C ILE A 103 -10.21 6.13 15.89
N THR A 104 -10.98 5.75 14.87
CA THR A 104 -12.07 4.78 14.99
C THR A 104 -11.59 3.43 14.49
N TYR A 105 -11.64 2.43 15.36
CA TYR A 105 -11.37 1.03 15.09
C TYR A 105 -12.66 0.29 14.79
N TYR A 106 -12.76 -0.31 13.60
CA TYR A 106 -13.87 -1.15 13.17
C TYR A 106 -13.51 -2.61 13.41
N LEU A 107 -14.21 -3.25 14.36
CA LEU A 107 -13.82 -4.53 14.95
C LEU A 107 -14.77 -5.63 14.49
N THR A 108 -14.24 -6.76 14.02
CA THR A 108 -15.10 -7.88 13.61
C THR A 108 -15.84 -8.46 14.81
N GLY A 109 -17.17 -8.42 14.76
CA GLY A 109 -18.05 -8.98 15.79
C GLY A 109 -18.25 -8.08 17.02
N ALA A 110 -17.80 -6.82 16.98
CA ALA A 110 -17.99 -5.86 18.07
C ALA A 110 -18.30 -4.46 17.52
N PRO A 111 -18.95 -3.59 18.33
CA PRO A 111 -19.12 -2.19 17.97
C PRO A 111 -17.77 -1.49 17.71
N ALA A 112 -17.77 -0.50 16.82
CA ALA A 112 -16.60 0.33 16.59
C ALA A 112 -16.18 1.07 17.88
N LYS A 113 -14.87 1.25 18.05
CA LYS A 113 -14.27 1.94 19.20
C LYS A 113 -13.51 3.17 18.71
N THR A 114 -13.77 4.34 19.29
CA THR A 114 -13.02 5.57 18.98
C THR A 114 -12.12 5.99 20.13
N VAL A 115 -10.86 6.30 19.82
CA VAL A 115 -9.85 6.80 20.76
C VAL A 115 -9.30 8.12 20.24
N TRP A 116 -9.09 9.08 21.13
CA TRP A 116 -8.60 10.42 20.79
C TRP A 116 -7.13 10.56 21.18
N HIS A 117 -6.35 11.13 20.27
CA HIS A 117 -4.92 11.36 20.47
C HIS A 117 -4.52 12.79 20.09
N THR A 118 -3.49 13.29 20.75
CA THR A 118 -2.82 14.55 20.40
C THR A 118 -1.50 14.25 19.71
N VAL A 119 -1.34 14.74 18.48
CA VAL A 119 -0.09 14.66 17.72
C VAL A 119 0.66 15.99 17.90
N PRO A 120 1.84 16.01 18.53
CA PRO A 120 2.57 17.24 18.79
C PRO A 120 2.83 18.07 17.53
N ALA A 121 2.92 19.40 17.66
CA ALA A 121 3.39 20.29 16.59
C ALA A 121 4.79 19.86 16.13
N LEU A 122 5.01 19.87 14.82
CA LEU A 122 6.25 19.43 14.16
C LEU A 122 6.75 18.09 14.72
N GLY A 123 5.83 17.14 14.84
CA GLY A 123 6.00 15.96 15.67
C GLY A 123 5.34 14.71 15.09
N ARG A 124 5.69 13.58 15.71
CA ARG A 124 5.22 12.25 15.34
C ARG A 124 4.61 11.56 16.56
N LEU A 125 3.61 10.74 16.31
CA LEU A 125 3.03 9.82 17.27
C LEU A 125 3.03 8.39 16.69
N SER A 126 3.48 7.43 17.47
CA SER A 126 3.44 6.00 17.14
C SER A 126 2.54 5.30 18.14
N LEU A 127 1.53 4.59 17.65
CA LEU A 127 0.53 3.90 18.47
C LEU A 127 0.56 2.42 18.13
N SER A 128 0.74 1.57 19.15
CA SER A 128 0.51 0.14 18.98
C SER A 128 -1.00 -0.10 18.96
N VAL A 129 -1.52 -0.57 17.83
CA VAL A 129 -2.95 -0.86 17.66
C VAL A 129 -3.36 -2.03 18.57
N ASN A 130 -2.43 -2.93 18.87
CA ASN A 130 -2.60 -4.06 19.79
C ASN A 130 -2.82 -3.65 21.26
N ASP A 131 -2.49 -2.43 21.66
CA ASP A 131 -2.67 -1.98 23.05
C ASP A 131 -4.15 -2.03 23.44
N ALA A 132 -4.45 -2.47 24.67
CA ALA A 132 -5.82 -2.61 25.15
C ALA A 132 -6.57 -1.26 25.23
N ASN A 133 -5.84 -0.15 25.35
CA ASN A 133 -6.40 1.19 25.29
C ASN A 133 -6.71 1.62 23.84
N GLU A 134 -6.06 1.04 22.83
CA GLU A 134 -6.34 1.20 21.40
C GLU A 134 -7.34 0.15 20.89
N ALA A 135 -7.05 -0.66 19.87
CA ALA A 135 -7.98 -1.69 19.41
C ALA A 135 -8.04 -2.89 20.37
N GLY A 136 -6.94 -3.22 21.03
CA GLY A 136 -6.76 -4.49 21.75
C GLY A 136 -6.49 -5.64 20.78
N SER A 137 -6.92 -6.86 21.11
CA SER A 137 -6.65 -8.05 20.30
C SER A 137 -7.86 -8.52 19.51
N TRP A 138 -7.77 -8.43 18.18
CA TRP A 138 -8.84 -8.77 17.24
C TRP A 138 -8.26 -9.43 15.98
N PRO A 139 -8.94 -10.45 15.43
CA PRO A 139 -8.52 -11.09 14.19
C PRO A 139 -8.63 -10.19 12.95
N ALA A 140 -9.35 -9.08 13.08
CA ALA A 140 -9.63 -8.16 11.99
C ALA A 140 -9.96 -6.78 12.56
N VAL A 141 -9.15 -5.79 12.15
CA VAL A 141 -9.30 -4.38 12.52
C VAL A 141 -9.23 -3.57 11.24
N ALA A 142 -10.17 -2.65 11.04
CA ALA A 142 -10.01 -1.56 10.08
C ALA A 142 -9.96 -0.24 10.86
N MET A 143 -9.45 0.82 10.25
CA MET A 143 -9.28 2.10 10.93
C MET A 143 -9.75 3.27 10.06
N SER A 144 -10.31 4.29 10.70
CA SER A 144 -10.37 5.63 10.15
C SER A 144 -9.76 6.62 11.13
N VAL A 145 -8.93 7.54 10.63
CA VAL A 145 -8.34 8.64 11.40
C VAL A 145 -8.96 9.93 10.90
N VAL A 146 -9.52 10.75 11.79
CA VAL A 146 -10.03 12.08 11.48
C VAL A 146 -9.32 13.09 12.37
N ALA A 147 -8.62 14.04 11.77
CA ALA A 147 -7.84 15.06 12.46
C ALA A 147 -8.40 16.47 12.23
N ASP A 148 -8.21 17.35 13.21
CA ASP A 148 -8.63 18.76 13.15
C ASP A 148 -7.70 19.67 12.31
N ILE A 149 -6.54 19.14 11.88
CA ILE A 149 -5.62 19.71 10.90
C ILE A 149 -5.04 18.62 9.99
N PRO A 150 -4.54 18.97 8.80
CA PRO A 150 -3.85 18.02 7.93
C PRO A 150 -2.65 17.37 8.61
N ILE A 151 -2.65 16.03 8.62
CA ILE A 151 -1.55 15.18 9.08
C ILE A 151 -1.31 14.06 8.05
N LEU A 152 -0.24 13.29 8.22
CA LEU A 152 -0.04 12.03 7.53
C LEU A 152 -0.42 10.88 8.47
N ALA A 153 -1.06 9.84 7.95
CA ALA A 153 -1.24 8.58 8.65
C ALA A 153 -0.69 7.41 7.83
N GLU A 154 0.13 6.58 8.47
CA GLU A 154 0.75 5.38 7.88
C GLU A 154 0.54 4.18 8.82
N ARG A 155 0.12 3.04 8.28
CA ARG A 155 0.09 1.77 9.00
C ARG A 155 1.38 1.01 8.71
N ASN A 156 2.00 0.48 9.76
CA ASN A 156 3.06 -0.52 9.67
C ASN A 156 2.57 -1.79 10.36
N MET A 157 2.82 -2.94 9.75
CA MET A 157 2.48 -4.23 10.35
C MET A 157 3.62 -5.20 10.15
N ALA A 158 4.08 -5.83 11.22
CA ALA A 158 4.92 -7.02 11.17
C ALA A 158 4.08 -8.24 11.57
N PHE A 159 4.37 -9.41 11.00
CA PHE A 159 3.55 -10.59 11.25
C PHE A 159 4.32 -11.92 11.22
N LYS A 160 3.73 -12.91 11.89
CA LYS A 160 3.99 -14.34 11.83
C LYS A 160 2.68 -15.06 11.50
N PHE A 161 2.48 -15.40 10.23
CA PHE A 161 1.23 -15.97 9.74
C PHE A 161 1.50 -17.23 8.92
N GLY A 162 0.84 -18.34 9.22
CA GLY A 162 0.97 -19.58 8.43
C GLY A 162 2.40 -20.15 8.34
N GLY A 163 3.28 -19.83 9.30
CA GLY A 163 4.70 -20.20 9.26
C GLY A 163 5.59 -19.24 8.44
N ILE A 164 5.03 -18.17 7.90
CA ILE A 164 5.71 -17.08 7.21
C ILE A 164 5.92 -15.93 8.19
N THR A 165 7.08 -15.27 8.12
CA THR A 165 7.29 -13.97 8.76
C THR A 165 7.34 -12.90 7.68
N GLY A 166 6.89 -11.68 7.98
CA GLY A 166 6.99 -10.57 7.04
C GLY A 166 6.55 -9.24 7.64
N ALA A 167 6.43 -8.25 6.78
CA ALA A 167 5.80 -6.98 7.11
C ALA A 167 5.24 -6.31 5.87
N HIS A 168 4.30 -5.40 6.06
CA HIS A 168 3.87 -4.45 5.05
C HIS A 168 3.60 -3.09 5.71
N SER A 169 3.70 -2.03 4.92
CA SER A 169 3.41 -0.67 5.34
C SER A 169 2.74 0.10 4.21
N LEU A 170 1.80 0.99 4.56
CA LEU A 170 1.15 1.85 3.58
C LEU A 170 0.61 3.13 4.22
N VAL A 171 0.53 4.16 3.40
CA VAL A 171 -0.21 5.39 3.69
C VAL A 171 -1.71 5.12 3.49
N GLY A 172 -2.54 5.64 4.39
CA GLY A 172 -4.00 5.43 4.30
C GLY A 172 -4.62 6.06 3.05
N SER A 173 -5.89 5.73 2.77
CA SER A 173 -6.64 6.43 1.72
C SER A 173 -7.16 7.74 2.29
N PRO A 174 -7.05 8.88 1.59
CA PRO A 174 -7.58 10.15 2.09
C PRO A 174 -9.11 10.18 2.12
N ALA A 175 -9.77 9.34 1.32
CA ALA A 175 -11.21 9.23 1.26
C ALA A 175 -11.68 7.83 0.84
N PRO A 176 -12.87 7.39 1.29
CA PRO A 176 -13.57 6.25 0.69
C PRO A 176 -14.11 6.64 -0.70
N ALA A 177 -14.33 5.65 -1.57
CA ALA A 177 -14.88 5.87 -2.91
C ALA A 177 -15.86 4.77 -3.32
N THR A 178 -16.70 5.06 -4.31
CA THR A 178 -17.70 4.13 -4.85
C THR A 178 -17.18 3.30 -6.03
N SER A 179 -16.01 3.64 -6.59
CA SER A 179 -15.39 2.87 -7.67
C SER A 179 -13.89 2.81 -7.44
N LEU A 180 -13.37 1.60 -7.18
CA LEU A 180 -12.01 1.33 -6.72
C LEU A 180 -11.35 0.24 -7.59
N ASN A 181 -10.02 0.31 -7.72
CA ASN A 181 -9.25 -0.57 -8.59
C ASN A 181 -7.99 -1.07 -7.88
N LEU A 182 -7.64 -2.32 -8.13
CA LEU A 182 -6.37 -2.97 -7.76
C LEU A 182 -5.84 -3.71 -9.00
N ALA A 183 -4.58 -3.48 -9.38
CA ALA A 183 -4.01 -3.98 -10.62
C ALA A 183 -3.25 -5.31 -10.48
N GLU A 184 -2.70 -5.57 -9.30
CA GLU A 184 -2.01 -6.80 -8.97
C GLU A 184 -2.93 -7.78 -8.22
N GLY A 185 -2.54 -9.05 -8.28
CA GLY A 185 -3.07 -10.14 -7.48
C GLY A 185 -2.61 -11.45 -8.10
N HIS A 186 -2.30 -12.45 -7.29
CA HIS A 186 -2.07 -13.82 -7.69
C HIS A 186 -2.69 -14.78 -6.68
N VAL A 187 -3.68 -15.57 -7.12
CA VAL A 187 -4.36 -16.54 -6.26
C VAL A 187 -3.73 -17.91 -6.43
N GLY A 188 -3.35 -18.58 -5.33
CA GLY A 188 -2.75 -19.92 -5.34
C GLY A 188 -1.24 -19.90 -5.59
N GLY A 189 -0.64 -21.03 -5.96
CA GLY A 189 0.80 -21.07 -6.30
C GLY A 189 1.76 -20.70 -5.16
N GLY A 190 1.29 -20.74 -3.90
CA GLY A 190 2.04 -20.28 -2.72
C GLY A 190 1.60 -18.91 -2.20
N PHE A 191 0.65 -18.25 -2.87
CA PHE A 191 0.00 -17.02 -2.42
C PHE A 191 -1.34 -17.32 -1.73
N ASP A 192 -1.59 -16.59 -0.67
CA ASP A 192 -2.82 -16.56 0.11
C ASP A 192 -3.36 -15.13 0.12
N GLU A 193 -4.38 -14.86 -0.71
CA GLU A 193 -4.86 -13.51 -0.97
C GLU A 193 -6.19 -13.19 -0.31
N TYR A 194 -6.28 -11.96 0.18
CA TYR A 194 -7.43 -11.43 0.87
C TYR A 194 -7.80 -10.06 0.30
N LEU A 195 -9.11 -9.81 0.20
CA LEU A 195 -9.66 -8.48 -0.07
C LEU A 195 -10.40 -7.99 1.16
N ALA A 196 -9.89 -6.94 1.77
CA ALA A 196 -10.50 -6.27 2.90
C ALA A 196 -11.33 -5.07 2.43
N LEU A 197 -12.55 -4.95 2.94
CA LEU A 197 -13.52 -3.92 2.59
C LEU A 197 -13.98 -3.25 3.89
N LEU A 198 -13.74 -1.94 4.01
CA LEU A 198 -14.27 -1.11 5.08
C LEU A 198 -15.47 -0.32 4.54
N ASN A 199 -16.63 -0.52 5.17
CA ASN A 199 -17.76 0.40 5.06
C ASN A 199 -17.74 1.34 6.27
N PRO A 200 -17.25 2.59 6.11
CA PRO A 200 -17.22 3.56 7.21
C PRO A 200 -18.57 4.24 7.45
N ASN A 201 -19.57 4.01 6.61
CA ASN A 201 -20.90 4.61 6.72
C ASN A 201 -21.75 3.88 7.77
N ASP A 202 -22.70 4.56 8.41
CA ASP A 202 -23.64 3.93 9.35
C ASP A 202 -24.63 2.98 8.64
N ASP A 203 -24.94 3.27 7.36
CA ASP A 203 -25.81 2.44 6.53
C ASP A 203 -25.06 1.28 5.87
N SER A 204 -25.77 0.19 5.59
CA SER A 204 -25.21 -0.93 4.82
C SER A 204 -24.96 -0.54 3.36
N ALA A 205 -23.85 -1.02 2.79
CA ALA A 205 -23.47 -0.82 1.41
C ALA A 205 -23.45 -2.15 0.62
N ALA A 206 -23.88 -2.13 -0.63
CA ALA A 206 -23.69 -3.23 -1.57
C ALA A 206 -22.48 -2.95 -2.47
N ALA A 207 -21.48 -3.83 -2.42
CA ALA A 207 -20.29 -3.76 -3.26
C ALA A 207 -20.29 -4.89 -4.30
N THR A 208 -20.16 -4.52 -5.56
CA THR A 208 -19.96 -5.44 -6.68
C THR A 208 -18.48 -5.54 -6.99
N ILE A 209 -17.93 -6.75 -6.93
CA ILE A 209 -16.51 -7.03 -7.11
C ILE A 209 -16.34 -7.80 -8.40
N THR A 210 -15.53 -7.27 -9.30
CA THR A 210 -15.17 -7.87 -10.59
C THR A 210 -13.71 -8.29 -10.57
N TYR A 211 -13.47 -9.58 -10.77
CA TYR A 211 -12.14 -10.19 -10.89
C TYR A 211 -11.77 -10.32 -12.36
N VAL A 212 -10.73 -9.61 -12.77
CA VAL A 212 -10.22 -9.60 -14.15
C VAL A 212 -9.05 -10.57 -14.23
N ILE A 213 -9.29 -11.72 -14.86
CA ILE A 213 -8.35 -12.84 -14.94
C ILE A 213 -7.81 -12.93 -16.38
N PRO A 214 -6.49 -12.85 -16.62
CA PRO A 214 -5.93 -12.93 -17.96
C PRO A 214 -6.37 -14.20 -18.71
N GLY A 215 -6.82 -14.03 -19.94
CA GLY A 215 -7.23 -15.16 -20.80
C GLY A 215 -8.54 -15.85 -20.40
N SER A 216 -9.26 -15.34 -19.40
CA SER A 216 -10.54 -15.88 -18.92
C SER A 216 -11.62 -14.81 -18.85
N PRO A 217 -12.91 -15.16 -18.96
CA PRO A 217 -13.99 -14.24 -18.64
C PRO A 217 -13.86 -13.70 -17.21
N ALA A 218 -14.20 -12.42 -17.03
CA ALA A 218 -14.25 -11.84 -15.70
C ALA A 218 -15.27 -12.57 -14.81
N ARG A 219 -14.95 -12.68 -13.53
CA ARG A 219 -15.86 -13.22 -12.51
C ARG A 219 -16.39 -12.08 -11.65
N GLN A 220 -17.61 -12.20 -11.18
CA GLN A 220 -18.25 -11.16 -10.39
C GLN A 220 -18.96 -11.76 -9.19
N GLN A 221 -18.94 -11.04 -8.07
CA GLN A 221 -19.81 -11.30 -6.93
C GLN A 221 -20.26 -9.99 -6.30
N THR A 222 -21.41 -10.02 -5.63
CA THR A 222 -21.91 -8.89 -4.85
C THR A 222 -21.87 -9.25 -3.38
N VAL A 223 -21.31 -8.35 -2.58
CA VAL A 223 -21.15 -8.50 -1.13
C VAL A 223 -21.93 -7.40 -0.44
N GLN A 224 -22.67 -7.78 0.60
CA GLN A 224 -23.36 -6.84 1.48
C GLN A 224 -22.43 -6.51 2.65
N LEU A 225 -22.14 -5.22 2.81
CA LEU A 225 -21.29 -4.69 3.86
C LEU A 225 -22.18 -4.02 4.91
N ALA A 226 -22.14 -4.50 6.15
CA ALA A 226 -22.86 -3.82 7.23
C ALA A 226 -22.29 -2.41 7.45
N GLY A 227 -23.09 -1.52 8.03
CA GLY A 227 -22.62 -0.19 8.42
C GLY A 227 -21.56 -0.27 9.53
N ALA A 228 -20.63 0.69 9.53
CA ALA A 228 -19.53 0.83 10.46
C ALA A 228 -18.80 -0.51 10.69
N SER A 229 -18.47 -1.19 9.59
CA SER A 229 -17.93 -2.55 9.66
C SER A 229 -16.88 -2.82 8.60
N ARG A 230 -16.07 -3.84 8.90
CA ARG A 230 -15.11 -4.45 7.99
C ARG A 230 -15.61 -5.82 7.53
N THR A 231 -15.39 -6.15 6.26
CA THR A 231 -15.56 -7.48 5.69
C THR A 231 -14.25 -7.91 5.01
N THR A 232 -13.86 -9.17 5.17
CA THR A 232 -12.70 -9.75 4.49
C THR A 232 -13.14 -10.93 3.64
N LEU A 233 -12.72 -10.94 2.38
CA LEU A 233 -12.91 -12.05 1.46
C LEU A 233 -11.57 -12.75 1.27
N HIS A 234 -11.55 -14.07 1.43
CA HIS A 234 -10.41 -14.90 1.06
C HIS A 234 -10.54 -15.22 -0.44
N LEU A 235 -9.66 -14.65 -1.26
CA LEU A 235 -9.77 -14.71 -2.71
C LEU A 235 -9.46 -16.10 -3.27
N ASN A 236 -8.70 -16.93 -2.55
CA ASN A 236 -8.43 -18.30 -2.99
C ASN A 236 -9.67 -19.21 -2.91
N ASP A 237 -10.68 -18.86 -2.12
CA ASP A 237 -11.97 -19.57 -2.11
C ASP A 237 -12.87 -19.11 -3.27
N VAL A 238 -12.58 -17.95 -3.85
CA VAL A 238 -13.40 -17.32 -4.87
C VAL A 238 -12.86 -17.61 -6.27
N ILE A 239 -11.58 -17.39 -6.51
CA ILE A 239 -10.91 -17.48 -7.81
C ILE A 239 -10.27 -18.87 -7.99
N PRO A 240 -10.41 -19.55 -9.14
CA PRO A 240 -9.82 -20.87 -9.33
C PRO A 240 -8.30 -20.72 -9.46
N GLY A 241 -7.55 -21.54 -8.72
CA GLY A 241 -6.16 -21.26 -8.36
C GLY A 241 -5.13 -21.12 -9.49
N ASN A 242 -3.96 -20.62 -9.07
CA ASN A 242 -2.73 -20.33 -9.79
C ASN A 242 -2.90 -19.39 -10.98
N VAL A 243 -3.56 -18.26 -10.75
CA VAL A 243 -3.83 -17.24 -11.76
C VAL A 243 -3.59 -15.84 -11.21
N ASP A 244 -3.09 -14.96 -12.06
CA ASP A 244 -3.08 -13.53 -11.75
C ASP A 244 -4.50 -12.95 -11.83
N CYS A 245 -4.78 -11.92 -11.03
CA CYS A 245 -6.01 -11.17 -11.13
C CYS A 245 -5.80 -9.67 -10.90
N ALA A 246 -6.77 -8.88 -11.37
CA ALA A 246 -6.98 -7.49 -10.98
C ALA A 246 -8.41 -7.40 -10.45
N ILE A 247 -8.66 -6.40 -9.61
CA ILE A 247 -9.95 -6.25 -8.93
C ILE A 247 -10.51 -4.86 -9.25
N GLN A 248 -11.74 -4.82 -9.73
CA GLN A 248 -12.54 -3.62 -9.79
C GLN A 248 -13.71 -3.76 -8.81
N ILE A 249 -13.98 -2.72 -8.03
CA ILE A 249 -15.03 -2.70 -7.02
C ILE A 249 -15.93 -1.50 -7.30
N ASP A 250 -17.22 -1.74 -7.49
CA ASP A 250 -18.24 -0.71 -7.63
C ASP A 250 -19.26 -0.86 -6.49
N ALA A 251 -19.40 0.16 -5.66
CA ALA A 251 -20.27 0.18 -4.48
C ALA A 251 -21.32 1.29 -4.56
N ASP A 252 -22.47 1.07 -3.91
CA ASP A 252 -23.55 2.06 -3.84
C ASP A 252 -23.31 3.18 -2.80
N LEU A 253 -22.41 2.96 -1.83
CA LEU A 253 -21.88 3.95 -0.89
C LEU A 253 -20.35 3.98 -0.93
N PRO A 254 -19.71 5.11 -0.55
CA PRO A 254 -18.25 5.21 -0.49
C PRO A 254 -17.65 4.21 0.52
N ILE A 255 -16.72 3.38 0.07
CA ILE A 255 -16.00 2.39 0.89
C ILE A 255 -14.49 2.52 0.71
N THR A 256 -13.71 1.87 1.56
CA THR A 256 -12.26 1.70 1.39
C THR A 256 -11.97 0.22 1.18
N ALA A 257 -10.99 -0.10 0.33
CA ALA A 257 -10.59 -1.47 0.09
C ALA A 257 -9.07 -1.61 0.10
N GLU A 258 -8.59 -2.75 0.59
CA GLU A 258 -7.18 -3.14 0.56
C GLU A 258 -7.05 -4.59 0.10
N ARG A 259 -6.11 -4.86 -0.82
CA ARG A 259 -5.63 -6.23 -1.08
C ARG A 259 -4.52 -6.54 -0.10
N VAL A 260 -4.54 -7.73 0.48
CA VAL A 260 -3.41 -8.29 1.22
C VAL A 260 -3.05 -9.66 0.68
N SER A 261 -1.76 -9.92 0.57
CA SER A 261 -1.23 -11.19 0.12
C SER A 261 -0.20 -11.69 1.13
N TYR A 262 -0.31 -12.94 1.55
CA TYR A 262 0.74 -13.65 2.27
C TYR A 262 1.29 -14.73 1.35
N PHE A 263 2.61 -14.82 1.21
CA PHE A 263 3.20 -15.72 0.23
C PHE A 263 4.39 -16.50 0.77
N ALA A 264 4.49 -17.76 0.35
CA ALA A 264 5.66 -18.59 0.48
C ALA A 264 6.04 -19.13 -0.90
N LEU A 265 7.19 -18.70 -1.41
CA LEU A 265 7.67 -19.01 -2.74
C LEU A 265 9.01 -19.74 -2.68
N PRO A 266 9.04 -21.06 -2.35
CA PRO A 266 10.27 -21.83 -2.17
C PRO A 266 11.18 -21.84 -3.38
N GLY A 267 10.60 -21.82 -4.59
CA GLY A 267 11.36 -21.73 -5.85
C GLY A 267 12.13 -20.42 -6.03
N PHE A 268 11.82 -19.40 -5.24
CA PHE A 268 12.47 -18.10 -5.25
C PHE A 268 13.20 -17.77 -3.94
N GLY A 269 13.10 -18.63 -2.91
CA GLY A 269 13.70 -18.37 -1.60
C GLY A 269 13.07 -17.17 -0.88
N SER A 270 11.84 -16.80 -1.24
CA SER A 270 11.13 -15.64 -0.70
C SER A 270 9.86 -16.09 0.00
N SER A 271 9.59 -15.49 1.15
CA SER A 271 8.30 -15.54 1.82
C SER A 271 8.02 -14.15 2.39
N GLY A 272 6.77 -13.79 2.62
CA GLY A 272 6.44 -12.49 3.18
C GLY A 272 4.97 -12.17 2.98
N GLY A 273 4.69 -10.88 2.84
CA GLY A 273 3.37 -10.39 2.54
C GLY A 273 3.40 -8.95 2.10
N ASP A 274 2.30 -8.53 1.50
CA ASP A 274 2.11 -7.20 0.94
C ASP A 274 0.69 -6.72 1.24
N ALA A 275 0.53 -5.40 1.34
CA ALA A 275 -0.77 -4.76 1.42
C ALA A 275 -0.82 -3.56 0.46
N THR A 276 -1.89 -3.46 -0.32
CA THR A 276 -2.08 -2.37 -1.27
C THR A 276 -3.48 -1.79 -1.10
N ILE A 277 -3.55 -0.47 -1.02
CA ILE A 277 -4.82 0.26 -0.95
C ILE A 277 -5.41 0.47 -2.35
N ALA A 278 -6.71 0.23 -2.49
CA ALA A 278 -7.38 0.35 -3.77
C ALA A 278 -7.48 1.82 -4.22
N VAL A 279 -7.22 2.06 -5.50
CA VAL A 279 -7.18 3.40 -6.09
C VAL A 279 -8.53 3.74 -6.71
N PRO A 280 -9.11 4.92 -6.43
CA PRO A 280 -10.39 5.29 -7.03
C PRO A 280 -10.27 5.46 -8.55
N SER A 281 -11.33 5.12 -9.28
CA SER A 281 -11.37 5.24 -10.74
C SER A 281 -11.08 6.66 -11.24
N SER A 282 -11.35 7.69 -10.43
CA SER A 282 -11.03 9.09 -10.71
C SER A 282 -9.54 9.43 -10.61
N ALA A 283 -8.73 8.57 -9.99
CA ALA A 283 -7.29 8.75 -9.79
C ALA A 283 -6.43 7.88 -10.72
N LEU A 284 -7.03 7.16 -11.67
CA LEU A 284 -6.29 6.48 -12.73
C LEU A 284 -5.47 7.48 -13.54
N SER A 285 -4.25 7.12 -13.89
CA SER A 285 -3.30 8.03 -14.51
C SER A 285 -2.81 7.52 -15.86
N ARG A 286 -2.36 8.45 -16.70
CA ARG A 286 -1.62 8.15 -17.93
C ARG A 286 -0.13 8.02 -17.69
N GLU A 287 0.35 8.37 -16.51
CA GLU A 287 1.76 8.30 -16.15
C GLU A 287 1.92 8.07 -14.65
N VAL A 288 2.76 7.10 -14.28
CA VAL A 288 3.15 6.82 -12.90
C VAL A 288 4.65 6.62 -12.86
N THR A 289 5.31 7.25 -11.87
CA THR A 289 6.75 7.11 -11.65
C THR A 289 7.01 6.44 -10.31
N PHE A 290 7.87 5.42 -10.33
CA PHE A 290 8.35 4.68 -9.17
C PHE A 290 9.81 5.05 -8.91
N ALA A 291 10.17 5.35 -7.67
CA ALA A 291 11.50 5.86 -7.32
C ALA A 291 12.62 4.82 -7.48
N GLY A 292 12.31 3.53 -7.30
CA GLY A 292 13.30 2.47 -7.45
C GLY A 292 12.66 1.10 -7.49
N HIS A 293 13.47 0.08 -7.59
CA HIS A 293 13.08 -1.31 -7.42
C HIS A 293 14.36 -2.01 -6.90
N ALA A 294 14.26 -2.82 -5.84
CA ALA A 294 15.42 -3.11 -5.00
C ALA A 294 16.24 -4.29 -5.53
N ALA A 295 17.57 -4.25 -5.34
CA ALA A 295 18.45 -5.38 -5.67
C ALA A 295 18.09 -6.68 -4.94
N GLN A 296 17.39 -6.55 -3.80
CA GLN A 296 16.99 -7.62 -2.90
C GLN A 296 15.51 -8.00 -3.07
N SER A 297 14.83 -7.49 -4.09
CA SER A 297 13.46 -7.87 -4.42
C SER A 297 13.33 -8.30 -5.87
N ARG A 298 12.27 -9.07 -6.14
CA ARG A 298 11.76 -9.28 -7.49
C ARG A 298 10.56 -8.39 -7.68
N ASP A 299 10.69 -7.44 -8.57
CA ASP A 299 9.68 -6.42 -8.77
C ASP A 299 8.90 -6.67 -10.05
N TYR A 300 7.59 -6.38 -10.02
CA TYR A 300 6.69 -6.56 -11.14
C TYR A 300 5.80 -5.32 -11.27
N PHE A 301 5.66 -4.81 -12.49
CA PHE A 301 4.66 -3.80 -12.80
C PHE A 301 3.39 -4.49 -13.29
N SER A 302 2.32 -4.38 -12.52
CA SER A 302 0.99 -4.86 -12.88
C SER A 302 0.15 -3.70 -13.35
N VAL A 303 -0.34 -3.79 -14.57
CA VAL A 303 -1.14 -2.77 -15.23
C VAL A 303 -2.56 -3.27 -15.36
N PHE A 304 -3.52 -2.49 -14.89
CA PHE A 304 -4.95 -2.75 -15.08
C PHE A 304 -5.58 -1.63 -15.89
N ASN A 305 -6.22 -2.02 -17.00
CA ASN A 305 -7.00 -1.15 -17.85
C ASN A 305 -8.50 -1.43 -17.65
N PRO A 306 -9.20 -0.68 -16.78
CA PRO A 306 -10.63 -0.84 -16.58
C PRO A 306 -11.46 -0.25 -17.73
N GLY A 307 -10.84 0.57 -18.59
CA GLY A 307 -11.49 1.20 -19.73
C GLY A 307 -11.83 0.22 -20.85
N PRO A 308 -12.75 0.59 -21.76
CA PRO A 308 -13.12 -0.26 -22.90
C PRO A 308 -12.07 -0.25 -24.02
N ASP A 309 -11.26 0.79 -24.12
CA ASP A 309 -10.28 0.97 -25.18
C ASP A 309 -8.94 0.33 -24.82
N ALA A 310 -8.23 -0.20 -25.82
CA ALA A 310 -6.88 -0.70 -25.62
C ALA A 310 -5.91 0.43 -25.26
N ALA A 311 -5.04 0.18 -24.30
CA ALA A 311 -3.95 1.07 -23.91
C ALA A 311 -2.64 0.62 -24.55
N SER A 312 -1.92 1.53 -25.20
CA SER A 312 -0.48 1.34 -25.44
C SER A 312 0.26 1.79 -24.19
N VAL A 313 0.95 0.88 -23.53
CA VAL A 313 1.65 1.10 -22.25
C VAL A 313 3.14 0.96 -22.45
N THR A 314 3.88 1.99 -22.09
CA THR A 314 5.33 2.07 -22.21
C THR A 314 5.97 2.07 -20.83
N PHE A 315 6.81 1.08 -20.56
CA PHE A 315 7.69 1.02 -19.40
C PHE A 315 9.01 1.68 -19.79
N SER A 316 9.45 2.67 -19.02
CA SER A 316 10.65 3.45 -19.32
C SER A 316 11.57 3.53 -18.11
N TYR A 317 12.82 3.12 -18.28
CA TYR A 317 13.85 3.13 -17.24
C TYR A 317 14.87 4.20 -17.59
N PRO A 318 15.08 5.21 -16.75
CA PRO A 318 16.02 6.25 -17.00
C PRO A 318 17.45 5.74 -16.81
N MET A 319 18.34 6.16 -17.71
CA MET A 319 19.72 5.68 -17.78
C MET A 319 20.67 6.81 -18.17
N PRO A 320 21.97 6.77 -17.78
CA PRO A 320 22.93 7.82 -18.12
C PRO A 320 23.07 8.08 -19.63
N ALA A 321 22.88 7.05 -20.46
CA ALA A 321 22.97 7.14 -21.93
C ALA A 321 21.62 7.47 -22.62
N GLY A 322 20.55 7.71 -21.85
CA GLY A 322 19.18 7.87 -22.34
C GLY A 322 18.28 6.67 -21.99
N PRO A 323 16.97 6.88 -21.85
CA PRO A 323 16.07 5.86 -21.31
C PRO A 323 16.00 4.60 -22.18
N VAL A 324 15.84 3.45 -21.52
CA VAL A 324 15.48 2.18 -22.16
C VAL A 324 14.00 1.97 -21.95
N SER A 325 13.26 1.67 -23.03
CA SER A 325 11.81 1.51 -22.94
C SER A 325 11.29 0.32 -23.72
N THR A 326 10.21 -0.27 -23.22
CA THR A 326 9.43 -1.31 -23.90
C THR A 326 7.96 -0.90 -23.90
N THR A 327 7.29 -1.16 -25.02
CA THR A 327 5.86 -0.86 -25.19
C THR A 327 5.07 -2.14 -25.42
N VAL A 328 3.95 -2.27 -24.72
CA VAL A 328 3.00 -3.37 -24.88
C VAL A 328 1.59 -2.81 -25.09
N THR A 329 0.72 -3.62 -25.68
CA THR A 329 -0.71 -3.30 -25.75
C THR A 329 -1.45 -4.02 -24.63
N VAL A 330 -2.16 -3.27 -23.79
CA VAL A 330 -3.07 -3.80 -22.77
C VAL A 330 -4.51 -3.61 -23.26
N PRO A 331 -5.23 -4.67 -23.66
CA PRO A 331 -6.62 -4.56 -24.11
C PRO A 331 -7.52 -3.86 -23.08
N GLY A 332 -8.67 -3.35 -23.53
CA GLY A 332 -9.69 -2.85 -22.61
C GLY A 332 -10.22 -3.95 -21.70
N ARG A 333 -10.59 -3.58 -20.48
CA ARG A 333 -11.10 -4.49 -19.44
C ARG A 333 -10.17 -5.67 -19.18
N SER A 334 -8.86 -5.42 -19.16
CA SER A 334 -7.85 -6.45 -19.02
C SER A 334 -6.67 -5.96 -18.17
N ARG A 335 -5.79 -6.90 -17.81
CA ARG A 335 -4.56 -6.62 -17.09
C ARG A 335 -3.36 -7.24 -17.76
N PHE A 336 -2.18 -6.73 -17.42
CA PHE A 336 -0.89 -7.23 -17.88
C PHE A 336 0.16 -7.07 -16.78
N THR A 337 1.07 -8.04 -16.65
CA THR A 337 2.22 -7.94 -15.74
C THR A 337 3.53 -8.00 -16.50
N GLN A 338 4.41 -7.06 -16.19
CA GLN A 338 5.79 -6.99 -16.66
C GLN A 338 6.73 -7.24 -15.48
N ALA A 339 7.65 -8.20 -15.60
CA ALA A 339 8.75 -8.32 -14.65
C ALA A 339 9.68 -7.10 -14.81
N ALA A 340 9.90 -6.35 -13.74
CA ALA A 340 10.73 -5.17 -13.77
C ALA A 340 12.18 -5.54 -14.13
N GLY A 341 12.80 -4.73 -14.97
CA GLY A 341 14.20 -4.88 -15.34
C GLY A 341 14.51 -6.01 -16.34
N THR A 342 13.59 -6.92 -16.65
CA THR A 342 13.81 -7.98 -17.67
C THR A 342 13.93 -7.40 -19.08
N ASP A 343 13.10 -6.40 -19.38
CA ASP A 343 13.18 -5.57 -20.57
C ASP A 343 14.38 -4.59 -20.55
N ALA A 344 14.87 -4.30 -19.35
CA ALA A 344 16.04 -3.47 -19.11
C ALA A 344 17.34 -4.29 -18.92
N ARG A 345 17.41 -5.58 -19.27
CA ARG A 345 18.63 -6.44 -19.12
C ARG A 345 19.23 -6.50 -17.71
N GLY A 346 18.39 -6.46 -16.68
CA GLY A 346 18.80 -6.54 -15.26
C GLY A 346 19.15 -5.19 -14.63
N LEU A 347 18.75 -4.08 -15.25
CA LEU A 347 18.92 -2.75 -14.66
C LEU A 347 18.05 -2.59 -13.41
N GLN A 348 18.57 -1.82 -12.46
CA GLN A 348 17.94 -1.47 -11.19
C GLN A 348 17.80 0.05 -11.14
N GLY A 349 16.62 0.56 -10.83
CA GLY A 349 16.42 2.01 -10.78
C GLY A 349 14.96 2.45 -10.80
N ALA A 350 14.77 3.76 -10.93
CA ALA A 350 13.45 4.35 -11.12
C ALA A 350 12.80 3.82 -12.41
N ALA A 351 11.47 3.88 -12.48
CA ALA A 351 10.74 3.55 -13.69
C ALA A 351 9.56 4.51 -13.86
N THR A 352 9.30 4.91 -15.10
CA THR A 352 8.07 5.61 -15.48
C THR A 352 7.25 4.70 -16.38
N VAL A 353 5.99 4.49 -16.02
CA VAL A 353 5.03 3.76 -16.83
C VAL A 353 4.02 4.75 -17.38
N SER A 354 3.97 4.88 -18.71
CA SER A 354 3.06 5.80 -19.40
C SER A 354 2.07 5.05 -20.28
N ALA A 355 0.84 5.56 -20.43
CA ALA A 355 -0.23 4.93 -21.19
C ALA A 355 -1.03 5.93 -22.04
N THR A 356 -1.57 5.46 -23.17
CA THR A 356 -2.41 6.29 -24.06
C THR A 356 -3.79 6.65 -23.47
N VAL A 357 -4.26 5.87 -22.50
CA VAL A 357 -5.48 6.09 -21.72
C VAL A 357 -5.17 5.94 -20.23
N PRO A 358 -5.97 6.51 -19.31
CA PRO A 358 -5.79 6.29 -17.89
C PRO A 358 -5.86 4.80 -17.53
N VAL A 359 -4.87 4.32 -16.79
CA VAL A 359 -4.76 2.95 -16.28
C VAL A 359 -4.33 2.98 -14.82
N LEU A 360 -4.48 1.86 -14.12
CA LEU A 360 -3.82 1.64 -12.83
C LEU A 360 -2.50 0.90 -13.07
N VAL A 361 -1.44 1.34 -12.40
CA VAL A 361 -0.16 0.61 -12.36
C VAL A 361 0.23 0.42 -10.90
N GLU A 362 0.43 -0.84 -10.51
CA GLU A 362 0.99 -1.22 -9.21
C GLU A 362 2.38 -1.80 -9.42
N ARG A 363 3.29 -1.55 -8.47
CA ARG A 363 4.54 -2.29 -8.36
C ARG A 363 4.42 -3.27 -7.19
N ALA A 364 4.47 -4.57 -7.48
CA ALA A 364 4.61 -5.59 -6.45
C ALA A 364 6.09 -5.92 -6.27
N SER A 365 6.53 -5.98 -5.02
CA SER A 365 7.93 -6.19 -4.64
C SER A 365 8.05 -7.42 -3.72
N TYR A 366 8.65 -8.48 -4.24
CA TYR A 366 8.84 -9.74 -3.52
C TYR A 366 10.26 -9.83 -2.97
N PHE A 367 10.42 -9.47 -1.70
CA PHE A 367 11.73 -9.40 -1.04
C PHE A 367 12.34 -10.80 -0.79
N ALA A 368 13.65 -10.89 -0.93
CA ALA A 368 14.47 -12.00 -0.45
C ALA A 368 15.41 -11.44 0.62
N TYR A 369 15.30 -11.95 1.86
CA TYR A 369 16.05 -11.46 3.02
C TYR A 369 16.82 -12.56 3.75
#